data_AF-A0A3D4ENT1-F1
#
_entry.id   AF-A0A3D4ENT1-F1
#
_cell.length_a   1.000
_cell.length_b   1.000
_cell.length_c   1.000
_cell.angle_alpha   90.00
_cell.angle_beta   90.00
_cell.angle_gamma   90.00
#
_symmetry.space_group_name_H-M   'P 1'
#
loop_
_entity.id
_entity.type
_entity.pdbx_description
1 polymer ?
#
loop_
_entity_poly.entity_id
_entity_poly.type
_entity_poly.pdbx_seq_one_letter_code
_entity_poly.pdbx_strand_id
1 'polypeptide(L)'
;MTGEIDMMTPAKAVVKELMSIPSFDTASDAFFAQEKKILKNLKKTILMVAGTAAQKLGDKLATEQEVMMNIANMIIEVYMLESALLKTEKLVLKDGAEMHDEKISICLNYLHHAVEEIRKNGKEALFAILEGDEQKMLLMGLKRFTKVQAVNLKEHRRNIAKKIIEENRYCFD
;
A
#
# COMPACT_ATOMS: atom_id res chain seq x y z
N MET A 1 -3.42 -22.16 -13.08
CA MET A 1 -3.06 -20.77 -13.47
C MET A 1 -3.74 -20.31 -14.76
N THR A 2 -4.86 -20.94 -15.15
CA THR A 2 -5.88 -20.35 -16.03
C THR A 2 -6.88 -19.67 -15.10
N GLY A 3 -7.03 -18.34 -15.14
CA GLY A 3 -7.90 -17.66 -14.19
C GLY A 3 -8.22 -16.25 -14.65
N GLU A 4 -9.44 -15.81 -14.35
CA GLU A 4 -10.12 -14.59 -14.80
C GLU A 4 -9.31 -13.28 -14.63
N ILE A 5 -8.24 -13.32 -13.84
CA ILE A 5 -7.34 -12.19 -13.56
C ILE A 5 -5.90 -12.58 -13.91
N ASP A 6 -5.29 -11.84 -14.83
CA ASP A 6 -3.87 -11.98 -15.17
C ASP A 6 -2.99 -11.35 -14.08
N MET A 7 -2.42 -12.19 -13.24
CA MET A 7 -1.50 -11.77 -12.16
C MET A 7 -0.03 -11.80 -12.59
N MET A 8 0.33 -12.65 -13.56
CA MET A 8 1.73 -12.91 -13.89
C MET A 8 2.32 -11.85 -14.81
N THR A 9 1.56 -11.33 -15.78
CA THR A 9 2.04 -10.26 -16.66
C THR A 9 2.32 -8.97 -15.87
N PRO A 10 1.43 -8.49 -14.99
CA PRO A 10 1.71 -7.32 -14.15
C PRO A 10 2.89 -7.54 -13.20
N ALA A 11 3.02 -8.72 -12.58
CA ALA A 11 4.15 -9.02 -11.70
C ALA A 11 5.49 -8.95 -12.43
N LYS A 12 5.59 -9.56 -13.63
CA LYS A 12 6.79 -9.47 -14.47
C LYS A 12 7.10 -8.03 -14.88
N ALA A 13 6.07 -7.23 -15.20
CA ALA A 13 6.24 -5.82 -15.54
C ALA A 13 6.82 -5.01 -14.37
N VAL A 14 6.37 -5.26 -13.15
CA VAL A 14 6.90 -4.60 -11.94
C VAL A 14 8.36 -4.94 -11.70
N VAL A 15 8.75 -6.22 -11.83
CA VAL A 15 10.15 -6.63 -11.69
C VAL A 15 11.03 -5.97 -12.77
N LYS A 16 10.54 -5.87 -14.01
CA LYS A 16 11.24 -5.16 -15.09
C LYS A 16 11.40 -3.67 -14.80
N GLU A 17 10.38 -3.02 -14.20
CA GLU A 17 10.44 -1.61 -13.80
C GLU A 17 11.55 -1.35 -12.76
N LEU A 18 11.84 -2.31 -11.87
CA LEU A 18 12.93 -2.17 -10.90
C LEU A 18 14.31 -2.12 -11.56
N MET A 19 14.48 -2.81 -12.67
CA MET A 19 15.69 -2.80 -13.49
C MET A 19 15.79 -1.57 -14.39
N SER A 20 14.74 -0.75 -14.43
CA SER A 20 14.64 0.44 -15.25
C SER A 20 14.93 1.70 -14.44
N ILE A 21 15.40 2.75 -15.11
CA ILE A 21 15.57 4.07 -14.50
C ILE A 21 14.20 4.56 -13.99
N PRO A 22 14.11 5.10 -12.76
CA PRO A 22 12.85 5.63 -12.25
C PRO A 22 12.26 6.71 -13.17
N SER A 23 10.96 6.58 -13.48
CA SER A 23 10.21 7.67 -14.10
C SER A 23 10.07 8.83 -13.11
N PHE A 24 10.40 10.03 -13.56
CA PHE A 24 10.07 11.27 -12.87
C PHE A 24 8.73 11.78 -13.40
N ASP A 25 7.64 11.20 -12.92
CA ASP A 25 6.31 11.71 -13.23
C ASP A 25 6.18 13.17 -12.76
N THR A 26 5.56 13.99 -13.61
CA THR A 26 5.19 15.36 -13.28
C THR A 26 4.27 15.38 -12.06
N ALA A 27 4.47 16.37 -11.18
CA ALA A 27 3.58 16.57 -10.04
C ALA A 27 2.16 16.86 -10.56
N SER A 28 1.18 16.14 -10.03
CA SER A 28 -0.24 16.42 -10.27
C SER A 28 -0.80 17.16 -9.07
N ASP A 29 -1.58 18.20 -9.32
CA ASP A 29 -2.27 18.99 -8.30
C ASP A 29 -3.66 18.42 -7.96
N ALA A 30 -4.00 17.23 -8.48
CA ALA A 30 -5.24 16.57 -8.13
C ALA A 30 -5.29 16.21 -6.64
N PHE A 31 -6.48 16.27 -6.05
CA PHE A 31 -6.68 15.86 -4.67
C PHE A 31 -6.21 14.41 -4.46
N PHE A 32 -5.46 14.16 -3.38
CA PHE A 32 -4.80 12.88 -3.11
C PHE A 32 -3.85 12.34 -4.19
N ALA A 33 -3.31 13.17 -5.09
CA ALA A 33 -2.39 12.71 -6.13
C ALA A 33 -1.18 11.95 -5.56
N GLN A 34 -0.60 12.43 -4.45
CA GLN A 34 0.56 11.78 -3.82
C GLN A 34 0.18 10.47 -3.12
N GLU A 35 -0.93 10.47 -2.39
CA GLU A 35 -1.45 9.31 -1.67
C GLU A 35 -1.83 8.19 -2.65
N LYS A 36 -2.45 8.53 -3.78
CA LYS A 36 -2.76 7.58 -4.86
C LYS A 36 -1.52 7.06 -5.55
N LYS A 37 -0.48 7.88 -5.71
CA LYS A 37 0.83 7.42 -6.21
C LYS A 37 1.46 6.40 -5.27
N ILE A 38 1.40 6.64 -3.96
CA ILE A 38 1.85 5.69 -2.95
C ILE A 38 1.02 4.41 -3.01
N LEU A 39 -0.31 4.50 -3.04
CA LEU A 39 -1.21 3.34 -3.18
C LEU A 39 -0.86 2.48 -4.42
N LYS A 40 -0.59 3.11 -5.56
CA LYS A 40 -0.14 2.41 -6.77
C LYS A 40 1.17 1.65 -6.53
N ASN A 41 2.13 2.24 -5.82
CA ASN A 41 3.38 1.57 -5.48
C ASN A 41 3.18 0.42 -4.46
N LEU A 42 2.24 0.55 -3.53
CA LEU A 42 1.89 -0.52 -2.60
C LEU A 42 1.31 -1.73 -3.36
N LYS A 43 0.44 -1.49 -4.35
CA LYS A 43 -0.04 -2.54 -5.26
C LYS A 43 1.09 -3.22 -6.04
N LYS A 44 2.07 -2.45 -6.53
CA LYS A 44 3.28 -3.01 -7.17
C LYS A 44 4.06 -3.91 -6.20
N THR A 45 4.18 -3.51 -4.94
CA THR A 45 4.84 -4.32 -3.91
C THR A 45 4.16 -5.68 -3.75
N ILE A 46 2.83 -5.71 -3.68
CA ILE A 46 2.07 -6.98 -3.63
C ILE A 46 2.35 -7.83 -4.86
N LEU A 47 2.25 -7.27 -6.05
CA LEU A 47 2.49 -8.01 -7.30
C LEU A 47 3.90 -8.57 -7.39
N MET A 48 4.89 -7.80 -6.92
CA MET A 48 6.28 -8.23 -6.84
C MET A 48 6.41 -9.43 -5.88
N VAL A 49 5.95 -9.30 -4.63
CA VAL A 49 6.12 -10.35 -3.63
C VAL A 49 5.32 -11.61 -3.99
N ALA A 50 4.05 -11.46 -4.36
CA ALA A 50 3.19 -12.59 -4.73
C ALA A 50 3.65 -13.28 -6.02
N GLY A 51 4.07 -12.50 -7.02
CA GLY A 51 4.61 -13.04 -8.27
C GLY A 51 5.90 -13.82 -8.05
N THR A 52 6.80 -13.30 -7.22
CA THR A 52 8.03 -14.01 -6.83
C THR A 52 7.73 -15.28 -6.03
N ALA A 53 6.82 -15.22 -5.06
CA ALA A 53 6.42 -16.40 -4.27
C ALA A 53 5.83 -17.50 -5.17
N ALA A 54 4.93 -17.15 -6.09
CA ALA A 54 4.37 -18.08 -7.06
C ALA A 54 5.45 -18.67 -7.99
N GLN A 55 6.43 -17.86 -8.43
CA GLN A 55 7.52 -18.32 -9.27
C GLN A 55 8.49 -19.26 -8.53
N LYS A 56 8.79 -18.99 -7.26
CA LYS A 56 9.79 -19.74 -6.48
C LYS A 56 9.22 -21.00 -5.86
N LEU A 57 7.99 -20.94 -5.37
CA LEU A 57 7.35 -22.04 -4.64
C LEU A 57 6.46 -22.90 -5.55
N GLY A 58 5.94 -22.33 -6.66
CA GLY A 58 5.08 -23.04 -7.59
C GLY A 58 3.89 -23.69 -6.87
N ASP A 59 3.68 -24.97 -7.12
CA ASP A 59 2.59 -25.75 -6.53
C ASP A 59 2.69 -25.87 -5.00
N LYS A 60 3.88 -25.66 -4.41
CA LYS A 60 4.09 -25.69 -2.96
C LYS A 60 3.62 -24.42 -2.26
N LEU A 61 3.33 -23.33 -2.99
CA LEU A 61 2.90 -22.07 -2.36
C LEU A 61 1.70 -22.26 -1.42
N ALA A 62 0.77 -23.16 -1.79
CA ALA A 62 -0.42 -23.44 -1.00
C ALA A 62 -0.13 -24.03 0.40
N THR A 63 1.05 -24.63 0.60
CA THR A 63 1.47 -25.18 1.89
C THR A 63 2.35 -24.22 2.70
N GLU A 64 2.87 -23.16 2.08
CA GLU A 64 3.68 -22.12 2.74
C GLU A 64 2.78 -21.04 3.36
N GLN A 65 2.05 -21.41 4.41
CA GLN A 65 0.98 -20.59 4.98
C GLN A 65 1.48 -19.25 5.51
N GLU A 66 2.68 -19.18 6.07
CA GLU A 66 3.29 -17.97 6.60
C GLU A 66 3.57 -16.95 5.48
N VAL A 67 4.04 -17.42 4.32
CA VAL A 67 4.24 -16.58 3.13
C VAL A 67 2.89 -16.09 2.60
N MET A 68 1.89 -16.98 2.54
CA MET A 68 0.55 -16.62 2.12
C MET A 68 -0.11 -15.61 3.05
N MET A 69 0.06 -15.75 4.37
CA MET A 69 -0.46 -14.81 5.38
C MET A 69 0.18 -13.44 5.23
N ASN A 70 1.49 -13.36 5.01
CA ASN A 70 2.17 -12.09 4.73
C ASN A 70 1.58 -11.40 3.49
N ILE A 71 1.41 -12.14 2.39
CA ILE A 71 0.81 -11.60 1.16
C ILE A 71 -0.63 -11.16 1.40
N ALA A 72 -1.43 -11.95 2.12
CA ALA A 72 -2.82 -11.63 2.44
C ALA A 72 -2.92 -10.35 3.27
N ASN A 73 -2.08 -10.19 4.30
CA ASN A 73 -2.02 -8.97 5.11
C ASN A 73 -1.70 -7.75 4.24
N MET A 74 -0.74 -7.85 3.32
CA MET A 74 -0.44 -6.75 2.39
C MET A 74 -1.65 -6.37 1.52
N ILE A 75 -2.38 -7.37 1.01
CA ILE A 75 -3.59 -7.15 0.20
C ILE A 75 -4.69 -6.47 1.01
N ILE A 76 -4.91 -6.92 2.24
CA ILE A 76 -5.92 -6.34 3.15
C ILE A 76 -5.61 -4.85 3.37
N GLU A 77 -4.37 -4.51 3.70
CA GLU A 77 -3.98 -3.11 3.95
C GLU A 77 -4.18 -2.21 2.72
N VAL A 78 -3.82 -2.70 1.53
CA VAL A 78 -4.07 -1.96 0.28
C VAL A 78 -5.56 -1.78 0.02
N TYR A 79 -6.37 -2.81 0.24
CA TYR A 79 -7.81 -2.72 0.04
C TYR A 79 -8.47 -1.71 0.98
N MET A 80 -8.11 -1.75 2.26
CA MET A 80 -8.62 -0.82 3.28
C MET A 80 -8.20 0.62 2.98
N LEU A 81 -6.93 0.83 2.62
CA LEU A 81 -6.42 2.14 2.26
C LEU A 81 -7.10 2.71 1.01
N GLU A 82 -7.21 1.91 -0.05
CA GLU A 82 -7.87 2.34 -1.29
C GLU A 82 -9.34 2.71 -1.04
N SER A 83 -10.06 1.88 -0.29
CA SER A 83 -11.46 2.12 0.05
C SER A 83 -11.63 3.43 0.82
N ALA A 84 -10.77 3.69 1.81
CA ALA A 84 -10.81 4.92 2.58
C ALA A 84 -10.48 6.16 1.72
N LEU A 85 -9.43 6.08 0.89
CA LEU A 85 -9.03 7.19 0.02
C LEU A 85 -10.12 7.55 -0.98
N LEU A 86 -10.70 6.56 -1.65
CA LEU A 86 -11.75 6.78 -2.66
C LEU A 86 -13.05 7.31 -2.03
N LYS A 87 -13.42 6.80 -0.85
CA LYS A 87 -14.59 7.31 -0.11
C LYS A 87 -14.39 8.78 0.27
N THR A 88 -13.25 9.11 0.88
CA THR A 88 -12.94 10.49 1.31
C THR A 88 -12.83 11.43 0.13
N GLU A 89 -12.16 11.03 -0.96
CA GLU A 89 -12.09 11.83 -2.19
C GLU A 89 -13.48 12.13 -2.74
N LYS A 90 -14.37 11.13 -2.82
CA LYS A 90 -15.74 11.34 -3.30
C LYS A 90 -16.49 12.39 -2.47
N LEU A 91 -16.33 12.35 -1.14
CA LEU A 91 -16.95 13.31 -0.22
C LEU A 91 -16.34 14.71 -0.37
N VAL A 92 -15.02 14.82 -0.47
CA VAL A 92 -14.29 16.08 -0.68
C VAL A 92 -14.66 16.73 -2.01
N LEU A 93 -14.76 15.96 -3.10
CA LEU A 93 -15.18 16.47 -4.40
C LEU A 93 -16.63 16.97 -4.40
N LYS A 94 -17.47 16.44 -3.50
CA LYS A 94 -18.88 16.80 -3.39
C LYS A 94 -19.09 18.03 -2.49
N ASP A 95 -18.50 18.04 -1.31
CA ASP A 95 -18.82 19.00 -0.25
C ASP A 95 -17.64 19.96 0.10
N GLY A 96 -16.47 19.76 -0.52
CA GLY A 96 -15.25 20.54 -0.25
C GLY A 96 -14.34 19.90 0.81
N ALA A 97 -13.04 20.23 0.76
CA ALA A 97 -12.03 19.63 1.64
C ALA A 97 -12.19 20.04 3.11
N GLU A 98 -12.58 21.29 3.36
CA GLU A 98 -12.75 21.84 4.71
C GLU A 98 -13.83 21.11 5.52
N MET A 99 -14.85 20.56 4.85
CA MET A 99 -15.94 19.80 5.48
C MET A 99 -15.56 18.38 5.89
N HIS A 100 -14.38 17.89 5.46
CA HIS A 100 -13.95 16.51 5.65
C HIS A 100 -12.51 16.39 6.18
N ASP A 101 -12.01 17.41 6.86
CA ASP A 101 -10.62 17.48 7.37
C ASP A 101 -10.25 16.29 8.28
N GLU A 102 -11.17 15.82 9.12
CA GLU A 102 -10.92 14.64 9.95
C GLU A 102 -10.84 13.35 9.12
N LYS A 103 -11.66 13.21 8.07
CA LYS A 103 -11.61 12.06 7.15
C LYS A 103 -10.31 12.05 6.36
N ILE A 104 -9.82 13.22 5.95
CA ILE A 104 -8.50 13.40 5.33
C ILE A 104 -7.41 12.96 6.30
N SER A 105 -7.49 13.41 7.56
CA SER A 105 -6.55 13.03 8.62
C SER A 105 -6.55 11.52 8.89
N ILE A 106 -7.71 10.85 8.84
CA ILE A 106 -7.83 9.39 8.96
C ILE A 106 -7.10 8.71 7.80
N CYS A 107 -7.34 9.13 6.56
CA CYS A 107 -6.69 8.57 5.38
C CYS A 107 -5.16 8.70 5.46
N LEU A 108 -4.64 9.88 5.85
CA LEU A 108 -3.20 10.10 5.97
C LEU A 108 -2.58 9.21 7.06
N ASN A 109 -3.20 9.12 8.23
CA ASN A 109 -2.70 8.26 9.29
C ASN A 109 -2.74 6.77 8.88
N TYR A 110 -3.84 6.32 8.26
CA TYR A 110 -3.98 4.95 7.80
C TYR A 110 -3.00 4.60 6.67
N LEU A 111 -2.73 5.54 5.75
CA LEU A 111 -1.73 5.35 4.70
C LEU A 111 -0.35 5.05 5.28
N HIS A 112 0.07 5.82 6.28
CA HIS A 112 1.36 5.58 6.94
C HIS A 112 1.39 4.23 7.65
N HIS A 113 0.29 3.83 8.31
CA HIS A 113 0.18 2.50 8.91
C HIS A 113 0.30 1.37 7.87
N ALA A 114 -0.49 1.44 6.80
CA ALA A 114 -0.49 0.46 5.72
C ALA A 114 0.90 0.33 5.06
N VAL A 115 1.61 1.45 4.87
CA VAL A 115 2.98 1.45 4.35
C VAL A 115 3.93 0.64 5.25
N GLU A 116 3.85 0.82 6.58
CA GLU A 116 4.69 0.08 7.53
C GLU A 116 4.34 -1.41 7.57
N GLU A 117 3.05 -1.76 7.60
CA GLU A 117 2.62 -3.16 7.57
C GLU A 117 3.04 -3.84 6.27
N ILE A 118 2.89 -3.19 5.12
CA ILE A 118 3.33 -3.75 3.83
C ILE A 118 4.85 -3.91 3.80
N ARG A 119 5.61 -2.97 4.39
CA ARG A 119 7.07 -3.08 4.48
C ARG A 119 7.49 -4.26 5.38
N LYS A 120 6.80 -4.46 6.50
CA LYS A 120 7.04 -5.59 7.41
C LYS A 120 6.74 -6.92 6.74
N ASN A 121 5.48 -7.13 6.32
CA ASN A 121 5.02 -8.39 5.72
C ASN A 121 5.77 -8.72 4.42
N GLY A 122 6.00 -7.72 3.56
CA GLY A 122 6.74 -7.91 2.32
C GLY A 122 8.21 -8.31 2.56
N LYS A 123 8.85 -7.73 3.57
CA LYS A 123 10.24 -8.08 3.94
C LYS A 123 10.31 -9.50 4.49
N GLU A 124 9.40 -9.89 5.38
CA GLU A 124 9.35 -11.24 5.96
C GLU A 124 9.09 -12.30 4.89
N ALA A 125 8.15 -12.05 3.95
CA ALA A 125 7.91 -12.94 2.82
C ALA A 125 9.15 -13.10 1.93
N LEU A 126 9.83 -11.99 1.58
CA LEU A 126 11.06 -12.05 0.76
C LEU A 126 12.21 -12.76 1.48
N PHE A 127 12.32 -12.63 2.80
CA PHE A 127 13.31 -13.37 3.59
C PHE A 127 13.08 -14.87 3.57
N ALA A 128 11.82 -15.32 3.54
CA ALA A 128 11.48 -16.73 3.54
C ALA A 128 11.72 -17.43 2.19
N ILE A 129 11.65 -16.71 1.06
CA ILE A 129 11.61 -17.33 -0.28
C ILE A 129 12.85 -17.07 -1.15
N LEU A 130 13.78 -16.23 -0.70
CA LEU A 130 14.94 -15.81 -1.48
C LEU A 130 16.20 -15.63 -0.62
N GLU A 131 17.35 -15.73 -1.26
CA GLU A 131 18.66 -15.42 -0.68
C GLU A 131 19.55 -14.68 -1.71
N GLY A 132 20.70 -14.17 -1.27
CA GLY A 132 21.71 -13.59 -2.15
C GLY A 132 21.28 -12.29 -2.84
N ASP A 133 21.77 -12.09 -4.07
CA ASP A 133 21.62 -10.82 -4.78
C ASP A 133 20.19 -10.56 -5.27
N GLU A 134 19.44 -11.62 -5.57
CA GLU A 134 18.03 -11.51 -5.93
C GLU A 134 17.20 -10.99 -4.74
N GLN A 135 17.45 -11.50 -3.53
CA GLN A 135 16.81 -11.00 -2.32
C GLN A 135 17.12 -9.52 -2.09
N LYS A 136 18.41 -9.12 -2.18
CA LYS A 136 18.82 -7.72 -2.02
C LYS A 136 18.13 -6.80 -3.04
N MET A 137 18.04 -7.24 -4.29
CA MET A 137 17.37 -6.49 -5.36
C MET A 137 15.89 -6.25 -5.03
N LEU A 138 15.14 -7.28 -4.63
CA LEU A 138 13.72 -7.13 -4.32
C LEU A 138 13.48 -6.33 -3.02
N LEU A 139 14.38 -6.43 -2.03
CA LEU A 139 14.34 -5.59 -0.83
C LEU A 139 14.57 -4.11 -1.14
N MET A 140 15.44 -3.79 -2.11
CA MET A 140 15.58 -2.41 -2.61
C MET A 140 14.30 -1.94 -3.30
N GLY A 141 13.66 -2.81 -4.09
CA GLY A 141 12.35 -2.55 -4.70
C GLY A 141 11.27 -2.26 -3.65
N LEU A 142 11.18 -3.09 -2.62
CA LEU A 142 10.29 -2.90 -1.47
C LEU A 142 10.52 -1.54 -0.81
N LYS A 143 11.77 -1.19 -0.53
CA LYS A 143 12.13 0.12 0.05
C LYS A 143 11.73 1.30 -0.85
N ARG A 144 11.93 1.17 -2.17
CA ARG A 144 11.57 2.18 -3.16
C ARG A 144 10.05 2.39 -3.23
N PHE A 145 9.28 1.31 -3.31
CA PHE A 145 7.82 1.38 -3.45
C PHE A 145 7.10 1.76 -2.14
N THR A 146 7.71 1.52 -0.99
CA THR A 146 7.16 1.91 0.32
C THR A 146 7.68 3.26 0.81
N LYS A 147 8.27 4.09 -0.06
CA LYS A 147 8.70 5.44 0.30
C LYS A 147 7.49 6.36 0.45
N VAL A 148 7.36 6.96 1.63
CA VAL A 148 6.32 7.95 1.97
C VAL A 148 6.99 9.24 2.46
N GLN A 149 6.35 10.39 2.22
CA GLN A 149 6.84 11.67 2.72
C GLN A 149 6.60 11.79 4.22
N ALA A 150 7.45 12.53 4.93
CA ALA A 150 7.25 12.74 6.36
C ALA A 150 6.05 13.67 6.59
N VAL A 151 5.13 13.23 7.46
CA VAL A 151 3.95 14.00 7.87
C VAL A 151 3.84 13.95 9.39
N ASN A 152 3.36 15.03 10.00
CA ASN A 152 3.16 15.09 11.45
C ASN A 152 1.89 14.32 11.87
N LEU A 153 2.02 12.99 11.96
CA LEU A 153 0.91 12.10 12.30
C LEU A 153 0.27 12.39 13.65
N LYS A 154 1.01 13.00 14.58
CA LYS A 154 0.47 13.41 15.89
C LYS A 154 -0.63 14.46 15.73
N GLU A 155 -0.48 15.43 14.83
CA GLU A 155 -1.53 16.44 14.61
C GLU A 155 -2.78 15.83 13.97
N HIS A 156 -2.61 14.98 12.95
CA HIS A 156 -3.76 14.24 12.38
C HIS A 156 -4.49 13.41 13.43
N ARG A 157 -3.76 12.71 14.30
CA ARG A 157 -4.35 11.93 15.41
C ARG A 157 -5.09 12.81 16.41
N ARG A 158 -4.54 13.97 16.75
CA ARG A 158 -5.19 14.94 17.66
C ARG A 158 -6.45 15.52 17.05
N ASN A 159 -6.44 15.82 15.75
CA ASN A 159 -7.61 16.32 15.03
C ASN A 159 -8.77 15.31 15.09
N ILE A 160 -8.49 14.04 14.76
CA ILE A 160 -9.46 12.94 14.84
C ILE A 160 -9.98 12.78 16.28
N ALA A 161 -9.06 12.77 17.26
CA ALA A 161 -9.41 12.58 18.66
C ALA A 161 -10.31 13.71 19.19
N LYS A 162 -10.01 14.97 18.84
CA LYS A 162 -10.83 16.12 19.24
C LYS A 162 -12.28 15.94 18.79
N LYS A 163 -12.50 15.59 17.52
CA LYS A 163 -13.84 15.38 16.97
C LYS A 163 -14.58 14.22 17.64
N ILE A 164 -13.91 13.10 17.90
CA ILE A 164 -14.51 11.97 18.62
C ILE A 164 -14.88 12.34 20.06
N ILE A 165 -14.01 13.10 20.76
CA ILE A 165 -14.26 13.53 22.15
C ILE A 165 -15.46 14.46 22.22
N GLU A 166 -15.55 15.43 21.30
CA GLU A 166 -16.68 16.38 21.22
C GLU A 166 -18.02 15.66 20.96
N GLU A 167 -18.02 14.64 20.11
CA GLU A 167 -19.22 13.87 19.76
C GLU A 167 -19.52 12.73 20.75
N ASN A 168 -18.53 12.32 21.55
CA ASN A 168 -18.57 11.18 22.48
C ASN A 168 -19.04 9.85 21.84
N ARG A 169 -18.77 9.68 20.54
CA ARG A 169 -19.08 8.47 19.75
C ARG A 169 -18.27 8.46 18.46
N TYR A 170 -18.29 7.35 17.73
CA TYR A 170 -17.85 7.36 16.34
C TYR A 170 -18.83 8.18 15.48
N CYS A 171 -18.31 9.16 14.74
CA CYS A 171 -19.10 10.19 14.07
C CYS A 171 -18.70 10.40 12.59
N PHE A 172 -18.00 9.44 12.00
CA PHE A 172 -17.52 9.53 10.61
C PHE A 172 -18.34 8.62 9.70
N ASP A 173 -19.44 9.16 9.17
CA ASP A 173 -20.26 8.49 8.16
C ASP A 173 -19.73 8.66 6.72
#